data_AF-A0A2R4NCE3-F1
#
_entry.id   AF-A0A2R4NCE3-F1
#
_cell.length_a   1.000
_cell.length_b   1.000
_cell.length_c   1.000
_cell.angle_alpha   90.00
_cell.angle_beta   90.00
_cell.angle_gamma   90.00
#
_symmetry.space_group_name_H-M   'P 1'
#
loop_
_entity.id
_entity.type
_entity.pdbx_description
1 polymer ?
#
loop_
_entity_poly.entity_id
_entity_poly.type
_entity_poly.pdbx_seq_one_letter_code
_entity_poly.pdbx_strand_id
1 'polypeptide(L)'
;MKLKEVTPFGKILRKIRIDNDETLKDMSEKFNVTSSHLSAVETGKRSIPKQWQDIIVKEYNLNENETNQLKKSILHSATEVKINTIDLNKDEKELVFAFASRFKHLNSQDKEEIKSILKKIDSKEFSGFPTRND
;
A
#
# COMPACT_ATOMS: atom_id res chain seq x y z
N MET A 1 -17.77 -12.53 -20.22
CA MET A 1 -16.78 -12.74 -19.14
C MET A 1 -16.14 -11.38 -18.83
N LYS A 2 -16.40 -10.76 -17.66
CA LYS A 2 -15.74 -9.50 -17.30
C LYS A 2 -14.24 -9.78 -17.14
N LEU A 3 -13.39 -9.10 -17.90
CA LEU A 3 -11.94 -9.09 -17.69
C LEU A 3 -11.69 -8.74 -16.21
N LYS A 4 -10.94 -9.58 -15.48
CA LYS A 4 -10.48 -9.25 -14.13
C LYS A 4 -9.62 -8.00 -14.25
N GLU A 5 -10.13 -6.87 -13.79
CA GLU A 5 -9.38 -5.62 -13.81
C GLU A 5 -8.19 -5.76 -12.85
N VAL A 6 -6.99 -5.57 -13.40
CA VAL A 6 -5.73 -5.66 -12.65
C VAL A 6 -5.51 -4.32 -11.98
N THR A 7 -5.19 -4.34 -10.69
CA THR A 7 -4.95 -3.12 -9.91
C THR A 7 -3.71 -2.38 -10.43
N PRO A 8 -3.56 -1.07 -10.16
CA PRO A 8 -2.31 -0.36 -10.43
C PRO A 8 -1.07 -1.09 -9.90
N PHE A 9 -1.15 -1.67 -8.70
CA PHE A 9 -0.10 -2.51 -8.11
C PHE A 9 0.15 -3.77 -8.92
N GLY A 10 -0.91 -4.50 -9.31
CA GLY A 10 -0.77 -5.69 -10.15
C GLY A 10 -0.17 -5.40 -11.53
N LYS A 11 -0.38 -4.20 -12.08
CA LYS A 11 0.28 -3.76 -13.32
C LYS A 11 1.78 -3.58 -13.12
N ILE A 12 2.21 -3.02 -11.99
CA ILE A 12 3.64 -2.91 -11.64
C ILE A 12 4.27 -4.30 -11.52
N LEU A 13 3.64 -5.23 -10.80
CA LEU A 13 4.16 -6.60 -10.67
C LEU A 13 4.29 -7.32 -12.01
N ARG A 14 3.30 -7.17 -12.89
CA ARG A 14 3.37 -7.75 -14.25
C ARG A 14 4.49 -7.15 -15.07
N LYS A 15 4.70 -5.83 -14.97
CA LYS A 15 5.83 -5.17 -15.65
C LYS A 15 7.16 -5.71 -15.14
N ILE A 16 7.35 -5.75 -13.81
CA ILE A 16 8.57 -6.29 -13.19
C ILE A 16 8.85 -7.71 -13.69
N ARG A 17 7.83 -8.58 -13.73
CA ARG A 17 7.98 -9.93 -14.28
C ARG A 17 8.43 -9.94 -15.73
N ILE A 18 7.77 -9.16 -16.59
CA ILE A 18 8.12 -9.08 -18.03
C ILE A 18 9.56 -8.60 -18.20
N ASP A 19 9.96 -7.57 -17.46
CA ASP A 19 11.30 -6.98 -17.55
C ASP A 19 12.40 -7.93 -17.02
N ASN A 20 12.03 -9.00 -16.30
CA ASN A 20 12.94 -10.01 -15.75
C ASN A 20 12.75 -11.42 -16.36
N ASP A 21 11.95 -11.55 -17.43
CA ASP A 21 11.59 -12.84 -18.05
C ASP A 21 11.00 -13.87 -17.06
N GLU A 22 10.26 -13.39 -16.05
CA GLU A 22 9.68 -14.23 -15.01
C GLU A 22 8.23 -14.62 -15.27
N THR A 23 7.90 -15.86 -14.93
CA THR A 23 6.52 -16.32 -14.85
C THR A 23 5.87 -15.89 -13.53
N LEU A 24 4.54 -16.05 -13.45
CA LEU A 24 3.80 -15.86 -12.19
C LEU A 24 4.32 -16.79 -11.08
N LYS A 25 4.84 -17.98 -11.46
CA LYS A 25 5.37 -18.96 -10.52
C LYS A 25 6.67 -18.46 -9.89
N ASP A 26 7.61 -18.00 -10.72
CA ASP A 26 8.94 -17.55 -10.28
C ASP A 26 8.83 -16.40 -9.26
N MET A 27 8.04 -15.37 -9.57
CA MET A 27 7.79 -14.27 -8.62
C MET A 27 7.08 -14.74 -7.34
N SER A 28 6.14 -15.69 -7.45
CA SER A 28 5.43 -16.20 -6.27
C SER A 28 6.35 -16.96 -5.32
N GLU A 29 7.34 -17.69 -5.86
CA GLU A 29 8.36 -18.38 -5.08
C GLU A 29 9.26 -17.39 -4.33
N LYS A 30 9.71 -16.30 -4.99
CA LYS A 30 10.46 -15.22 -4.34
C LYS A 30 9.70 -14.58 -3.17
N PHE A 31 8.38 -14.48 -3.26
CA PHE A 31 7.54 -13.90 -2.21
C PHE A 31 7.10 -14.91 -1.16
N ASN A 32 7.51 -16.18 -1.31
CA ASN A 32 7.10 -17.31 -0.47
C ASN A 32 5.57 -17.45 -0.38
N VAL A 33 4.88 -17.35 -1.53
CA VAL A 33 3.42 -17.52 -1.65
C VAL A 33 3.08 -18.40 -2.86
N THR A 34 1.82 -18.86 -2.94
CA THR A 34 1.36 -19.56 -4.14
C THR A 34 1.09 -18.58 -5.29
N SER A 35 1.21 -19.05 -6.53
CA SER A 35 0.84 -18.24 -7.72
C SER A 35 -0.62 -17.78 -7.67
N SER A 36 -1.51 -18.59 -7.06
CA SER A 36 -2.91 -18.21 -6.86
C SER A 36 -3.08 -17.02 -5.90
N HIS A 37 -2.26 -16.96 -4.84
CA HIS A 37 -2.24 -15.85 -3.90
C HIS A 37 -1.71 -14.60 -4.59
N LEU A 38 -0.58 -14.70 -5.32
CA LEU A 38 -0.04 -13.59 -6.09
C LEU A 38 -1.07 -13.01 -7.07
N SER A 39 -1.74 -13.87 -7.86
CA SER A 39 -2.81 -13.46 -8.77
C SER A 39 -3.98 -12.76 -8.06
N ALA A 40 -4.35 -13.23 -6.87
CA ALA A 40 -5.43 -12.65 -6.09
C ALA A 40 -5.06 -11.22 -5.60
N VAL A 41 -3.82 -10.97 -5.21
CA VAL A 41 -3.34 -9.63 -4.84
C VAL A 41 -3.31 -8.70 -6.06
N GLU A 42 -2.79 -9.17 -7.20
CA GLU A 42 -2.74 -8.38 -8.45
C GLU A 42 -4.11 -7.92 -8.95
N THR A 43 -5.16 -8.67 -8.59
CA THR A 43 -6.54 -8.38 -8.99
C THR A 43 -7.37 -7.79 -7.86
N GLY A 44 -6.72 -7.38 -6.75
CA GLY A 44 -7.38 -6.72 -5.61
C GLY A 44 -8.30 -7.62 -4.80
N LYS A 45 -8.32 -8.93 -5.06
CA LYS A 45 -9.10 -9.91 -4.28
C LYS A 45 -8.49 -10.21 -2.91
N ARG A 46 -7.21 -9.89 -2.74
CA ARG A 46 -6.47 -9.97 -1.48
C ARG A 46 -5.74 -8.65 -1.26
N SER A 47 -5.62 -8.26 0.01
CA SER A 47 -4.84 -7.08 0.38
C SER A 47 -3.36 -7.29 0.10
N ILE A 48 -2.67 -6.19 -0.18
CA ILE A 48 -1.23 -6.21 -0.43
C ILE A 48 -0.53 -6.42 0.92
N PRO A 49 0.28 -7.48 1.09
CA PRO A 49 1.03 -7.69 2.33
C PRO A 49 2.04 -6.57 2.56
N LYS A 50 2.16 -6.09 3.81
CA LYS A 50 2.99 -4.93 4.18
C LYS A 50 4.46 -5.12 3.76
N GLN A 51 4.98 -6.33 3.91
CA GLN A 51 6.36 -6.66 3.59
C GLN A 51 6.66 -6.72 2.09
N TRP A 52 5.65 -6.75 1.21
CA TRP A 52 5.89 -6.92 -0.22
C TRP A 52 6.62 -5.74 -0.83
N GLN A 53 6.39 -4.51 -0.36
CA GLN A 53 7.15 -3.36 -0.85
C GLN A 53 8.66 -3.60 -0.71
N ASP A 54 9.10 -3.99 0.49
CA ASP A 54 10.53 -4.17 0.78
C ASP A 54 11.11 -5.39 0.05
N ILE A 55 10.34 -6.48 -0.04
CA ILE A 55 10.73 -7.66 -0.82
C ILE A 55 10.91 -7.30 -2.29
N ILE A 56 9.96 -6.59 -2.90
CA ILE A 56 10.02 -6.21 -4.32
C ILE A 56 11.22 -5.30 -4.59
N VAL A 57 11.44 -4.28 -3.76
CA VAL A 57 12.57 -3.37 -3.91
C VAL A 57 13.89 -4.13 -3.86
N LYS A 58 14.01 -5.07 -2.92
CA LYS A 58 15.22 -5.88 -2.73
C LYS A 58 15.43 -6.91 -3.85
N GLU A 59 14.44 -7.74 -4.14
CA GLU A 59 14.57 -8.87 -5.07
C GLU A 59 14.74 -8.43 -6.53
N TYR A 60 14.27 -7.22 -6.87
CA TYR A 60 14.34 -6.67 -8.22
C TYR A 60 15.25 -5.44 -8.35
N ASN A 61 16.00 -5.10 -7.29
CA ASN A 61 16.94 -3.97 -7.26
C ASN A 61 16.35 -2.66 -7.80
N LEU A 62 15.12 -2.33 -7.40
CA LEU A 62 14.40 -1.17 -7.92
C LEU A 62 15.14 0.13 -7.58
N ASN A 63 15.27 1.01 -8.57
CA ASN A 63 15.81 2.35 -8.34
C ASN A 63 14.79 3.25 -7.59
N GLU A 64 15.21 4.47 -7.25
CA GLU A 64 14.37 5.40 -6.49
C GLU A 64 13.05 5.75 -7.21
N ASN A 65 13.11 5.97 -8.52
CA ASN A 65 11.93 6.29 -9.31
C ASN A 65 10.96 5.10 -9.38
N GLU A 66 11.45 3.88 -9.59
CA GLU A 66 10.65 2.66 -9.59
C GLU A 66 10.04 2.38 -8.21
N THR A 67 10.81 2.60 -7.15
CA THR A 67 10.34 2.48 -5.77
C THR A 67 9.21 3.48 -5.49
N ASN A 68 9.33 4.71 -5.98
CA ASN A 68 8.28 5.72 -5.84
C ASN A 68 7.02 5.36 -6.65
N GLN A 69 7.18 4.78 -7.85
CA GLN A 69 6.05 4.26 -8.63
C GLN A 69 5.36 3.09 -7.91
N LEU A 70 6.13 2.17 -7.34
CA LEU A 70 5.63 1.06 -6.54
C LEU A 70 4.81 1.59 -5.36
N LYS A 71 5.36 2.51 -4.55
CA LYS A 71 4.67 3.13 -3.41
C LYS A 71 3.34 3.78 -3.81
N LYS A 72 3.33 4.56 -4.90
CA LYS A 72 2.10 5.16 -5.43
C LYS A 72 1.09 4.12 -5.87
N SER A 73 1.56 3.04 -6.52
CA SER A 73 0.68 1.95 -6.97
C SER A 73 0.03 1.21 -5.80
N ILE A 74 0.77 0.99 -4.69
CA ILE A 74 0.25 0.41 -3.45
C ILE A 74 -0.83 1.32 -2.88
N LEU A 75 -0.55 2.62 -2.74
CA LEU A 75 -1.50 3.61 -2.24
C LEU A 75 -2.83 3.59 -3.03
N HIS A 76 -2.74 3.52 -4.36
CA HIS A 76 -3.94 3.51 -5.23
C HIS A 76 -4.64 2.15 -5.32
N SER A 77 -3.99 1.07 -4.85
CA SER A 77 -4.54 -0.30 -4.93
C SER A 77 -4.96 -0.85 -3.56
N ALA A 78 -4.54 -0.21 -2.47
CA ALA A 78 -4.91 -0.61 -1.12
C ALA A 78 -6.42 -0.46 -0.91
N THR A 79 -7.04 -1.51 -0.38
CA THR A 79 -8.47 -1.54 -0.08
C THR A 79 -8.79 -1.15 1.36
N GLU A 80 -7.76 -1.12 2.22
CA GLU A 80 -7.85 -0.81 3.64
C GLU A 80 -6.59 -0.09 4.11
N VAL A 81 -6.74 0.74 5.15
CA VAL A 81 -5.63 1.35 5.88
C VAL A 81 -5.64 0.74 7.28
N LYS A 82 -4.49 0.20 7.70
CA LYS A 82 -4.30 -0.35 9.04
C LYS A 82 -3.53 0.64 9.89
N ILE A 83 -4.10 1.01 11.02
CA ILE A 83 -3.46 1.84 12.04
C ILE A 83 -3.30 0.96 13.28
N ASN A 84 -2.06 0.79 13.76
CA ASN A 84 -1.82 0.13 15.04
C ASN A 84 -2.25 1.09 16.15
N THR A 85 -3.07 0.61 17.09
CA THR A 85 -3.61 1.41 18.18
C THR A 85 -3.07 1.00 19.54
N ILE A 86 -2.12 0.06 19.62
CA ILE A 86 -1.59 -0.46 20.89
C ILE A 86 -1.03 0.68 21.76
N ASP A 87 -0.17 1.53 21.18
CA ASP A 87 0.53 2.60 21.91
C ASP A 87 -0.23 3.93 21.96
N LEU A 88 -1.46 3.97 21.44
CA LEU A 88 -2.27 5.18 21.46
C LEU A 88 -2.97 5.35 22.81
N ASN A 89 -2.95 6.58 23.32
CA ASN A 89 -3.74 6.97 24.48
C ASN A 89 -5.24 7.03 24.14
N LYS A 90 -6.08 7.29 25.15
CA LYS A 90 -7.54 7.30 24.99
C LYS A 90 -8.01 8.31 23.93
N ASP A 91 -7.52 9.54 24.00
CA ASP A 91 -7.96 10.63 23.12
C ASP A 91 -7.49 10.40 21.68
N GLU A 92 -6.28 9.86 21.51
CA GLU A 92 -5.73 9.46 20.20
C GLU A 92 -6.56 8.33 19.56
N LYS A 93 -6.97 7.33 20.34
CA LYS A 93 -7.87 6.27 19.87
C LYS A 93 -9.21 6.85 19.45
N GLU A 94 -9.83 7.67 20.29
CA GLU A 94 -11.11 8.32 19.99
C GLU A 94 -11.03 9.12 18.69
N LEU A 95 -9.93 9.85 18.46
CA LEU A 95 -9.68 10.58 17.22
C LEU A 95 -9.62 9.64 16.00
N VAL A 96 -8.83 8.56 16.07
CA VAL A 96 -8.69 7.60 14.96
C VAL A 96 -10.04 6.95 14.63
N PHE A 97 -10.79 6.50 15.64
CA PHE A 97 -12.10 5.88 15.43
C PHE A 97 -13.15 6.88 14.92
N ALA A 98 -13.15 8.11 15.44
CA ALA A 98 -14.01 9.19 14.95
C ALA A 98 -13.74 9.49 13.48
N PHE A 99 -12.46 9.60 13.09
CA PHE A 99 -12.05 9.79 11.71
C PHE A 99 -12.51 8.63 10.83
N ALA A 100 -12.16 7.39 11.17
CA ALA A 100 -12.53 6.22 10.38
C ALA A 100 -14.05 6.08 10.17
N SER A 101 -14.84 6.36 11.20
CA SER A 101 -16.30 6.24 11.16
C SER A 101 -16.99 7.36 10.38
N ARG A 102 -16.42 8.57 10.40
CA ARG A 102 -17.06 9.78 9.82
C ARG A 102 -16.45 10.21 8.50
N PHE A 103 -15.29 9.67 8.10
CA PHE A 103 -14.53 10.11 6.92
C PHE A 103 -15.38 10.23 5.64
N LYS A 104 -16.25 9.26 5.39
CA LYS A 104 -17.12 9.26 4.19
C LYS A 104 -18.17 10.37 4.20
N HIS A 105 -18.51 10.90 5.37
CA HIS A 105 -19.49 11.98 5.55
C HIS A 105 -18.86 13.38 5.46
N LEU A 106 -17.53 13.48 5.47
CA LEU A 106 -16.82 14.76 5.34
C LEU A 106 -17.01 15.35 3.93
N ASN A 107 -17.29 16.65 3.88
CA ASN A 107 -17.41 17.37 2.62
C ASN A 107 -16.01 17.66 2.03
N SER A 108 -15.95 18.25 0.83
CA SER A 108 -14.68 18.54 0.16
C SER A 108 -13.84 19.59 0.90
N GLN A 109 -14.47 20.57 1.54
CA GLN A 109 -13.80 21.60 2.34
C GLN A 109 -13.16 20.99 3.59
N ASP A 110 -13.89 20.19 4.36
CA ASP A 110 -13.37 19.52 5.56
C ASP A 110 -12.15 18.64 5.21
N LYS A 111 -12.21 17.94 4.07
CA LYS A 111 -11.10 17.09 3.60
C LYS A 111 -9.86 17.91 3.25
N GLU A 112 -10.03 19.08 2.62
CA GLU A 112 -8.91 19.97 2.32
C GLU A 112 -8.35 20.64 3.58
N GLU A 113 -9.17 20.97 4.57
CA GLU A 113 -8.73 21.45 5.88
C GLU A 113 -7.89 20.40 6.61
N ILE A 114 -8.35 19.15 6.67
CA ILE A 114 -7.60 18.03 7.25
C ILE A 114 -6.26 17.86 6.51
N LYS A 115 -6.27 17.88 5.18
CA LYS A 115 -5.06 17.78 4.37
C LYS A 115 -4.08 18.93 4.63
N SER A 116 -4.58 20.14 4.85
CA SER A 116 -3.78 21.31 5.23
C SER A 116 -3.14 21.12 6.61
N ILE A 117 -3.87 20.59 7.59
CA ILE A 117 -3.33 20.24 8.91
C ILE A 117 -2.19 19.22 8.76
N LEU A 118 -2.39 18.14 7.98
CA LEU A 118 -1.39 17.09 7.79
C LEU A 118 -0.12 17.61 7.08
N LYS A 119 -0.26 18.47 6.06
CA LYS A 119 0.89 19.06 5.35
C LYS A 119 1.80 19.93 6.22
N LYS A 120 1.29 20.50 7.32
CA LYS A 120 2.13 21.26 8.27
C LYS A 120 3.14 20.36 8.98
N ILE A 121 2.80 19.07 9.13
CA ILE A 121 3.61 18.04 9.79
C ILE A 121 4.70 17.51 8.84
N ASP A 122 4.43 17.47 7.53
CA ASP A 122 5.36 17.00 6.47
C ASP A 122 6.69 17.78 6.37
N SER A 123 6.81 18.94 7.04
CA SER A 123 8.07 19.70 7.07
C SER A 123 9.14 19.13 8.01
N LYS A 124 8.83 18.07 8.79
CA LYS A 124 9.83 17.43 9.66
C LYS A 124 10.02 15.93 9.48
N GLU A 125 8.98 15.09 9.33
CA GLU A 125 9.20 13.64 9.19
C GLU A 125 8.03 12.94 8.50
N PHE A 126 8.13 12.59 7.20
CA PHE A 126 7.24 11.59 6.60
C PHE A 126 7.88 10.93 5.36
N SER A 127 9.08 10.38 5.52
CA SER A 127 9.69 9.44 4.57
C SER A 127 9.57 7.99 5.03
N GLY A 128 8.43 7.58 5.57
CA GLY A 128 8.27 6.19 5.97
C GLY A 128 6.86 5.88 6.44
N PHE A 129 6.17 5.04 5.68
CA PHE A 129 5.29 4.08 6.34
C PHE A 129 6.06 3.46 7.51
N PRO A 130 5.47 3.34 8.71
CA PRO A 130 6.21 2.89 9.88
C PRO A 130 6.74 1.47 9.64
N THR A 131 8.06 1.37 9.47
CA THR A 131 8.83 0.13 9.51
C THR A 131 9.42 -0.02 10.92
N ARG A 132 8.91 -1.06 11.60
CA ARG A 132 9.51 -1.79 12.74
C ARG A 132 9.48 -1.10 14.12
N ASN A 133 9.52 -1.81 15.24
CA ASN A 133 9.88 -3.21 15.53
C ASN A 133 8.81 -3.87 16.40
N ASP A 134 8.50 -5.14 16.09
CA ASP A 134 8.18 -6.28 16.96
C ASP A 134 8.05 -7.53 16.06
#